data_AF-A0A174JQH9-F1
#
_entry.id   AF-A0A174JQH9-F1
#
_cell.length_a   1.000
_cell.length_b   1.000
_cell.length_c   1.000
_cell.angle_alpha   90.00
_cell.angle_beta   90.00
_cell.angle_gamma   90.00
#
_symmetry.space_group_name_H-M   'P 1'
#
loop_
_entity.id
_entity.type
_entity.pdbx_description
1 polymer ?
#
loop_
_entity_poly.entity_id
_entity_poly.type
_entity_poly.pdbx_seq_one_letter_code
_entity_poly.pdbx_strand_id
1 'polypeptide(L)'
;MIKNLWKHITLTCGNGHTEEVVMDLKQGPLSLFYACPKYYPENRKEKERACANRLNLVDFEKMLDHMTEKIEKGMDQGIEVNLTGYQYRDRKGTQYTVLRHSKDDLKIEVLNRRALK
;
A
#
# COMPACT_ATOMS: atom_id res chain seq x y z
N MET A 1 1.60 -20.72 -3.15
CA MET A 1 0.16 -20.70 -2.81
C MET A 1 -0.13 -19.38 -2.11
N ILE A 2 -0.33 -18.28 -2.86
CA ILE A 2 -0.48 -16.89 -2.33
C ILE A 2 -1.60 -16.11 -3.05
N LYS A 3 -2.36 -16.75 -3.97
CA LYS A 3 -3.37 -16.08 -4.80
C LYS A 3 -4.54 -15.45 -4.00
N ASN A 4 -4.75 -15.85 -2.74
CA ASN A 4 -5.79 -15.27 -1.88
C ASN A 4 -5.33 -14.09 -1.02
N LEU A 5 -4.02 -13.79 -0.90
CA LEU A 5 -3.55 -12.68 -0.05
C LEU A 5 -4.10 -11.32 -0.53
N TRP A 6 -4.32 -11.19 -1.84
CA TRP A 6 -4.88 -10.01 -2.50
C TRP A 6 -6.22 -9.57 -1.91
N LYS A 7 -7.04 -10.50 -1.41
CA LYS A 7 -8.35 -10.19 -0.81
C LYS A 7 -8.25 -9.62 0.60
N HIS A 8 -7.09 -9.76 1.23
CA HIS A 8 -6.84 -9.42 2.63
C HIS A 8 -5.84 -8.26 2.78
N ILE A 9 -5.52 -7.56 1.68
CA ILE A 9 -4.60 -6.43 1.71
C ILE A 9 -5.39 -5.13 1.64
N THR A 10 -5.19 -4.28 2.66
CA THR A 10 -5.72 -2.92 2.68
C THR A 10 -4.57 -1.94 2.48
N LEU A 11 -4.63 -1.14 1.42
CA LEU A 11 -3.68 -0.05 1.22
C LEU A 11 -4.23 1.26 1.78
N THR A 12 -3.46 1.95 2.59
CA THR A 12 -3.79 3.27 3.12
C THR A 12 -2.84 4.34 2.60
N CYS A 13 -3.31 5.57 2.48
CA CYS A 13 -2.52 6.69 1.97
C CYS A 13 -1.61 7.26 3.06
N GLY A 14 -0.30 7.17 2.87
CA GLY A 14 0.72 7.71 3.79
C GLY A 14 1.04 9.19 3.59
N ASN A 15 0.17 9.98 2.96
CA ASN A 15 0.40 11.41 2.72
C ASN A 15 -0.05 12.31 3.89
N GLY A 16 -0.04 11.78 5.12
CA GLY A 16 -0.29 12.58 6.33
C GLY A 16 -1.71 13.14 6.44
N HIS A 17 -2.72 12.41 5.97
CA HIS A 17 -4.11 12.77 6.23
C HIS A 17 -4.41 12.71 7.73
N THR A 18 -5.35 13.54 8.21
CA THR A 18 -5.74 13.55 9.64
C THR A 18 -6.48 12.29 10.07
N GLU A 19 -7.00 11.55 9.09
CA GLU A 19 -7.70 10.28 9.27
C GLU A 19 -7.04 9.21 8.39
N GLU A 20 -7.24 7.94 8.73
CA GLU A 20 -6.81 6.84 7.87
C GLU A 20 -7.63 6.87 6.58
N VAL A 21 -6.95 6.97 5.44
CA VAL A 21 -7.58 7.00 4.11
C VAL A 21 -7.20 5.74 3.35
N VAL A 22 -8.17 4.85 3.15
CA VAL A 22 -8.00 3.65 2.31
C VAL A 22 -7.90 4.09 0.85
N MET A 23 -6.95 3.51 0.12
CA MET A 23 -6.76 3.76 -1.31
C MET A 23 -7.70 2.89 -2.13
N ASP A 24 -8.28 3.50 -3.17
CA ASP A 24 -9.22 2.84 -4.08
C ASP A 24 -8.50 2.33 -5.32
N LEU A 25 -8.92 1.18 -5.84
CA LEU A 25 -8.53 0.73 -7.17
C LEU A 25 -9.27 1.56 -8.23
N LYS A 26 -8.54 2.17 -9.15
CA LYS A 26 -9.06 3.01 -10.25
C LYS A 26 -8.56 2.50 -11.59
N GLN A 27 -9.37 2.68 -12.64
CA GLN A 27 -9.00 2.40 -14.02
C GLN A 27 -8.31 3.62 -14.64
N GLY A 28 -7.05 3.46 -15.02
CA GLY A 28 -6.32 4.45 -15.81
C GLY A 28 -6.39 4.15 -17.32
N PRO A 29 -5.82 5.04 -18.16
CA PRO A 29 -5.79 4.85 -19.60
C PRO A 29 -4.92 3.66 -20.04
N LEU A 30 -3.93 3.28 -19.23
CA LEU A 30 -2.99 2.19 -19.54
C LEU A 30 -3.18 0.96 -18.64
N SER A 31 -3.49 1.16 -17.37
CA SER A 31 -3.62 0.07 -16.39
C SER A 31 -4.39 0.52 -15.15
N LEU A 32 -4.78 -0.47 -14.35
CA LEU A 32 -5.32 -0.26 -13.01
C LEU A 32 -4.24 0.27 -12.05
N PHE A 33 -4.66 1.06 -11.08
CA PHE A 33 -3.79 1.60 -10.03
C PHE A 33 -4.59 1.92 -8.77
N TYR A 34 -3.94 1.84 -7.62
CA TYR A 34 -4.48 2.36 -6.36
C TYR A 34 -4.27 3.87 -6.28
N ALA A 35 -5.27 4.60 -5.81
CA ALA A 35 -5.22 6.05 -5.66
C ALA A 35 -5.83 6.52 -4.35
N CYS A 36 -5.32 7.61 -3.80
CA CYS A 36 -6.00 8.29 -2.70
C CYS A 36 -7.36 8.84 -3.18
N PRO A 37 -8.50 8.49 -2.54
CA PRO A 37 -9.82 9.00 -2.93
C PRO A 37 -9.92 10.52 -2.79
N LYS A 38 -9.12 11.14 -1.90
CA LYS A 38 -9.00 12.59 -1.74
C LYS A 38 -8.32 13.30 -2.93
N TYR A 39 -8.00 12.59 -4.00
CA TYR A 39 -7.72 13.25 -5.28
C TYR A 39 -8.96 13.98 -5.81
N TYR A 40 -10.14 13.39 -5.64
CA TYR A 40 -11.39 13.90 -6.19
C TYR A 40 -12.07 14.92 -5.26
N PRO A 41 -12.69 16.00 -5.80
CA PRO A 41 -13.33 17.06 -5.00
C PRO A 41 -14.38 16.56 -3.99
N GLU A 42 -15.17 15.55 -4.34
CA GLU A 42 -16.26 15.01 -3.52
C GLU A 42 -15.79 14.33 -2.23
N ASN A 43 -14.52 13.90 -2.18
CA ASN A 43 -13.91 13.24 -1.03
C ASN A 43 -13.02 14.19 -0.21
N ARG A 44 -13.13 15.51 -0.45
CA ARG A 44 -12.29 16.54 0.16
C ARG A 44 -13.13 17.53 0.97
N LYS A 45 -12.52 18.09 2.01
CA LYS A 45 -13.06 19.27 2.70
C LYS A 45 -12.88 20.53 1.83
N GLU A 46 -13.67 21.57 2.07
CA GLU A 46 -13.81 22.78 1.23
C GLU A 46 -12.51 23.54 0.89
N LYS A 47 -11.38 23.23 1.54
CA LYS A 47 -10.06 23.83 1.26
C LYS A 47 -8.93 22.81 1.23
N GLU A 48 -9.25 21.52 1.23
CA GLU A 48 -8.27 20.44 1.19
C GLU A 48 -7.67 20.31 -0.22
N ARG A 49 -6.33 20.23 -0.29
CA ARG A 49 -5.64 20.02 -1.58
C ARG A 49 -5.88 18.59 -2.09
N ALA A 50 -5.94 18.44 -3.40
CA ALA A 50 -6.00 17.12 -4.03
C ALA A 50 -4.77 16.29 -3.65
N CYS A 51 -4.99 15.06 -3.19
CA CYS A 51 -3.90 14.13 -2.90
C CYS A 51 -3.61 13.26 -4.13
N ALA A 52 -2.47 13.51 -4.78
CA ALA A 52 -2.05 12.78 -5.97
C ALA A 52 -1.36 11.43 -5.67
N ASN A 53 -1.30 11.01 -4.41
CA ASN A 53 -0.67 9.75 -4.02
C ASN A 53 -1.35 8.56 -4.72
N ARG A 54 -0.54 7.75 -5.40
CA ARG A 54 -1.01 6.58 -6.18
C ARG A 54 0.07 5.51 -6.30
N LEU A 55 -0.36 4.28 -6.51
CA LEU A 55 0.48 3.11 -6.70
C LEU A 55 -0.04 2.29 -7.88
N ASN A 56 0.78 2.08 -8.91
CA ASN A 56 0.39 1.20 -10.03
C ASN A 56 0.43 -0.27 -9.60
N LEU A 57 -0.32 -1.13 -10.30
CA LEU A 57 -0.37 -2.56 -9.95
C LEU A 57 0.98 -3.27 -10.04
N VAL A 58 1.86 -2.88 -10.95
CA VAL A 58 3.20 -3.50 -11.07
C VAL A 58 4.05 -3.27 -9.83
N ASP A 59 3.99 -2.05 -9.26
CA ASP A 59 4.72 -1.72 -8.04
C ASP A 59 4.05 -2.33 -6.80
N PHE A 60 2.72 -2.46 -6.80
CA PHE A 60 1.98 -3.21 -5.79
C PHE A 60 2.37 -4.69 -5.76
N GLU A 61 2.39 -5.36 -6.91
CA GLU A 61 2.79 -6.77 -7.04
C GLU A 61 4.23 -6.98 -6.54
N LYS A 62 5.17 -6.12 -6.94
CA LYS A 62 6.56 -6.20 -6.47
C LYS A 62 6.71 -6.02 -4.97
N MET A 63 5.93 -5.11 -4.37
CA MET A 63 5.89 -4.94 -2.92
C MET A 63 5.35 -6.22 -2.26
N LEU A 64 4.28 -6.80 -2.80
CA LEU A 64 3.69 -8.03 -2.27
C LEU A 64 4.66 -9.21 -2.34
N ASP A 65 5.37 -9.38 -3.45
CA ASP A 65 6.40 -10.40 -3.63
C ASP A 65 7.51 -10.23 -2.57
N HIS A 66 7.99 -9.00 -2.35
CA HIS A 66 9.00 -8.71 -1.33
C HIS A 66 8.53 -9.06 0.09
N MET A 67 7.28 -8.74 0.44
CA MET A 67 6.73 -9.09 1.75
C MET A 67 6.57 -10.60 1.91
N THR A 68 6.13 -11.28 0.85
CA THR A 68 5.97 -12.73 0.81
C THR A 68 7.31 -13.44 1.01
N GLU A 69 8.35 -13.04 0.28
CA GLU A 69 9.70 -13.62 0.43
C GLU A 69 10.24 -13.48 1.86
N LYS A 70 9.91 -12.39 2.55
CA LYS A 70 10.29 -12.19 3.96
C LYS A 70 9.59 -13.17 4.89
N ILE A 71 8.31 -13.41 4.66
CA ILE A 71 7.50 -14.35 5.45
C ILE A 71 8.04 -15.77 5.22
N GLU A 72 8.20 -16.16 3.96
CA GLU A 72 8.69 -17.49 3.58
C GLU A 72 10.08 -17.78 4.16
N LYS A 73 11.02 -16.83 4.08
CA LYS A 73 12.36 -16.99 4.67
C LYS A 73 12.36 -17.23 6.18
N GLY A 74 11.43 -16.61 6.92
CA GLY A 74 11.31 -16.89 8.34
C GLY A 74 10.66 -18.24 8.60
N MET A 75 9.67 -18.64 7.79
CA MET A 75 9.04 -19.96 7.88
C MET A 75 10.05 -21.10 7.63
N ASP A 76 10.94 -20.94 6.66
CA ASP A 76 12.03 -21.89 6.39
C ASP A 76 12.98 -22.06 7.59
N GLN A 77 13.04 -21.05 8.46
CA GLN A 77 13.82 -21.04 9.71
C GLN A 77 13.00 -21.48 10.93
N GLY A 78 11.74 -21.87 10.75
CA GLY A 78 10.82 -22.20 11.84
C GLY A 78 10.33 -20.99 12.64
N ILE A 79 10.44 -19.78 12.08
CA ILE A 79 10.07 -18.52 12.74
C ILE A 79 8.79 -17.98 12.11
N GLU A 80 7.77 -17.73 12.94
CA GLU A 80 6.57 -17.01 12.50
C GLU A 80 6.90 -15.51 12.35
N VAL A 81 6.81 -15.00 11.13
CA VAL A 81 7.17 -13.60 10.82
C VAL A 81 5.95 -12.70 10.95
N ASN A 82 5.97 -11.80 11.94
CA ASN A 82 5.07 -10.64 11.99
C ASN A 82 5.77 -9.43 11.36
N LEU A 83 5.11 -8.79 10.39
CA LEU A 83 5.66 -7.65 9.66
C LEU A 83 5.17 -6.31 10.21
N THR A 84 4.35 -6.29 11.26
CA THR A 84 3.85 -5.04 11.85
C THR A 84 5.00 -4.11 12.24
N GLY A 85 4.95 -2.85 11.79
CA GLY A 85 6.01 -1.85 11.95
C GLY A 85 7.14 -1.96 10.92
N TYR A 86 7.15 -2.99 10.07
CA TYR A 86 8.16 -3.13 9.03
C TYR A 86 8.02 -2.03 7.98
N GLN A 87 9.16 -1.44 7.64
CA GLN A 87 9.26 -0.38 6.63
C GLN A 87 10.13 -0.84 5.47
N TYR A 88 9.62 -0.62 4.27
CA TYR A 88 10.31 -0.92 3.02
C TYR A 88 10.23 0.29 2.09
N ARG A 89 11.33 0.61 1.42
CA ARG A 89 11.36 1.60 0.36
C ARG A 89 11.85 0.96 -0.91
N ASP A 90 11.06 1.04 -1.98
CA ASP A 90 11.47 0.52 -3.27
C ASP A 90 12.51 1.42 -3.96
N ARG A 91 13.09 0.91 -5.05
CA ARG A 91 14.08 1.65 -5.86
C ARG A 91 13.52 2.93 -6.50
N LYS A 92 12.19 3.03 -6.64
CA LYS A 92 11.51 4.22 -7.18
C LYS A 92 11.24 5.26 -6.09
N GLY A 93 11.50 4.94 -4.82
CA GLY A 93 11.32 5.82 -3.67
C GLY A 93 9.93 5.78 -3.05
N THR A 94 9.08 4.82 -3.42
CA THR A 94 7.81 4.59 -2.73
C THR A 94 8.10 3.94 -1.39
N GLN A 95 7.56 4.53 -0.33
CA GLN A 95 7.64 4.01 1.03
C GLN A 95 6.40 3.16 1.31
N TYR A 96 6.61 1.98 1.88
CA TYR A 96 5.59 1.08 2.38
C TYR A 96 5.84 0.86 3.88
N THR A 97 4.81 1.01 4.68
CA THR A 97 4.85 0.75 6.12
C THR A 97 3.74 -0.23 6.46
N VAL A 98 4.09 -1.39 7.00
CA VAL A 98 3.10 -2.36 7.43
C VAL A 98 2.51 -1.90 8.76
N LEU A 99 1.25 -1.45 8.73
CA LEU A 99 0.52 -0.97 9.89
C LEU A 99 -0.03 -2.14 10.73
N ARG A 100 -0.41 -3.23 10.06
CA ARG A 100 -0.91 -4.45 10.72
C ARG A 100 -0.62 -5.66 9.85
N HIS A 101 -0.09 -6.71 10.47
CA HIS A 101 0.04 -8.04 9.86
C HIS A 101 -0.60 -9.08 10.79
N SER A 102 -1.59 -9.79 10.26
CA SER A 102 -2.24 -10.95 10.88
C SER A 102 -2.56 -12.00 9.81
N LYS A 103 -3.06 -13.17 10.21
CA LYS A 103 -3.42 -14.25 9.28
C LYS A 103 -4.43 -13.83 8.21
N ASP A 104 -5.35 -12.93 8.55
CA ASP A 104 -6.49 -12.55 7.71
C ASP A 104 -6.44 -11.10 7.20
N ASP A 105 -5.39 -10.34 7.55
CA ASP A 105 -5.28 -8.93 7.14
C ASP A 105 -3.83 -8.47 7.10
N LEU A 106 -3.51 -7.75 6.04
CA LEU A 106 -2.27 -7.04 5.84
C LEU A 106 -2.60 -5.60 5.46
N LYS A 107 -2.52 -4.71 6.45
CA LYS A 107 -2.73 -3.26 6.25
C LYS A 107 -1.39 -2.58 6.01
N ILE A 108 -1.27 -1.88 4.89
CA ILE A 108 -0.02 -1.24 4.46
C ILE A 108 -0.28 0.21 4.11
N GLU A 109 0.42 1.10 4.78
CA GLU A 109 0.51 2.51 4.40
C GLU A 109 1.47 2.68 3.23
N VAL A 110 1.04 3.42 2.21
CA VAL A 110 1.81 3.66 0.98
C VAL A 110 2.03 5.16 0.79
N LEU A 111 3.28 5.57 0.61
CA LEU A 111 3.66 6.95 0.29
C LEU A 111 4.55 6.99 -0.96
N ASN A 112 3.94 7.36 -2.09
CA ASN A 112 4.66 7.61 -3.35
C ASN A 112 4.97 9.11 -3.50
N ARG A 113 6.12 9.53 -2.97
CA ARG A 113 6.56 10.94 -3.05
C ARG A 113 6.74 11.45 -4.48
N ARG A 114 6.94 10.58 -5.47
CA ARG A 114 7.05 10.99 -6.87
C ARG A 114 5.70 11.36 -7.47
N ALA A 115 4.62 10.73 -7.02
CA ALA A 115 3.28 11.05 -7.46
C ALA A 115 2.72 12.33 -6.81
N LEU A 116 3.33 12.78 -5.70
CA LEU A 116 2.95 13.98 -4.96
C LEU A 116 3.61 15.27 -5.46
N LYS A 117 4.55 15.16 -6.41
CA LYS A 117 5.24 16.29 -7.03
C LYS A 117 4.44 16.88 -8.17
#